data_AF-A0A3D4VZG7-F1
#
_entry.id   AF-A0A3D4VZG7-F1
#
_cell.length_a   1.000
_cell.length_b   1.000
_cell.length_c   1.000
_cell.angle_alpha   90.00
_cell.angle_beta   90.00
_cell.angle_gamma   90.00
#
_symmetry.space_group_name_H-M   'P 1'
#
loop_
_entity.id
_entity.type
_entity.pdbx_description
1 polymer ?
#
loop_
_entity_poly.entity_id
_entity_poly.type
_entity_poly.pdbx_seq_one_letter_code
_entity_poly.pdbx_strand_id
1 'polypeptide(L)'
;YSPVTEASTKCFQDFVKYTGQQGLQVEVPAVGTVWPLGSATVTMLGPVAQYDNTNDTSIVLRVDYGSTSFLLTGDMESDAERDLVNSGANLKADVLQVGHHGSSTSTSYIFLNAVLPEMGIISCGVNNKYGHPHEETLSILRDAGVNVYRTDLLGAIVIGSDGQNYTVRTEKTATDAELNPTDPTASSTAQQGYIGNVNSKKFHLPSCANLPAEKNQILFSSYEEAIAAGYSPCSSCIK
;
A
#
# COMPACT_ATOMS: atom_id res chain seq x y z
N TYR A 1 -19.18 1.79 -1.16
CA TYR A 1 -18.07 2.76 -1.06
C TYR A 1 -18.56 4.01 -0.38
N SER A 2 -17.80 4.49 0.61
CA SER A 2 -18.07 5.75 1.30
C SER A 2 -16.95 6.73 0.93
N PRO A 3 -17.03 7.39 -0.23
CA PRO A 3 -16.09 8.46 -0.54
C PRO A 3 -16.21 9.56 0.50
N VAL A 4 -15.16 10.36 0.64
CA VAL A 4 -15.09 11.46 1.62
C VAL A 4 -16.10 12.57 1.39
N THR A 5 -16.73 12.68 0.22
CA THR A 5 -17.63 13.80 -0.12
C THR A 5 -19.05 13.34 -0.44
N GLU A 6 -19.25 12.75 -1.62
CA GLU A 6 -20.57 12.37 -2.11
C GLU A 6 -20.51 11.05 -2.89
N ALA A 7 -21.51 10.19 -2.68
CA ALA A 7 -21.71 8.99 -3.49
C ALA A 7 -23.18 8.79 -3.83
N SER A 8 -23.46 8.42 -5.08
CA SER A 8 -24.80 8.04 -5.55
C SER A 8 -25.20 6.62 -5.15
N THR A 9 -24.32 5.88 -4.46
CA THR A 9 -24.60 4.50 -4.07
C THR A 9 -25.66 4.43 -2.98
N LYS A 10 -26.54 3.41 -3.07
CA LYS A 10 -27.57 3.16 -2.06
C LYS A 10 -26.98 2.99 -0.65
N CYS A 11 -25.83 2.32 -0.55
CA CYS A 11 -25.12 2.11 0.71
C CYS A 11 -24.71 3.44 1.38
N PHE A 12 -24.13 4.37 0.61
CA PHE A 12 -23.77 5.68 1.16
C PHE A 12 -24.99 6.52 1.56
N GLN A 13 -26.03 6.52 0.72
CA GLN A 13 -27.29 7.20 1.03
C GLN A 13 -27.93 6.65 2.32
N ASP A 14 -27.90 5.33 2.50
CA ASP A 14 -28.39 4.69 3.72
C ASP A 14 -27.51 5.05 4.93
N PHE A 15 -26.18 5.06 4.78
CA PHE A 15 -25.26 5.53 5.82
C PHE A 15 -25.59 6.96 6.28
N VAL A 16 -25.72 7.91 5.36
CA VAL A 16 -26.06 9.31 5.68
C VAL A 16 -27.44 9.40 6.34
N LYS A 17 -28.45 8.72 5.79
CA LYS A 17 -29.81 8.70 6.32
C LYS A 17 -29.86 8.17 7.75
N TYR A 18 -29.27 6.99 8.01
CA TYR A 18 -29.36 6.34 9.31
C TYR A 18 -28.44 6.99 10.36
N THR A 19 -27.35 7.63 9.95
CA THR A 19 -26.53 8.46 10.84
C THR A 19 -27.32 9.70 11.29
N GLY A 20 -27.96 10.40 10.36
CA GLY A 20 -28.80 11.56 10.69
C GLY A 20 -30.01 11.22 11.58
N GLN A 21 -30.64 10.06 11.37
CA GLN A 21 -31.74 9.58 12.23
C GLN A 21 -31.31 9.32 13.68
N GLN A 22 -30.03 9.07 13.92
CA GLN A 22 -29.47 8.90 15.27
C GLN A 22 -29.01 10.22 15.89
N GLY A 23 -29.21 11.36 15.21
CA GLY A 23 -28.73 12.66 15.67
C GLY A 23 -27.20 12.81 15.60
N LEU A 24 -26.53 11.94 14.84
CA LEU A 24 -25.09 12.01 14.60
C LEU A 24 -24.78 12.88 13.37
N GLN A 25 -23.63 13.53 13.39
CA GLN A 25 -23.11 14.31 12.27
C GLN A 25 -21.98 13.55 11.59
N VAL A 26 -21.93 13.62 10.26
CA VAL A 26 -20.82 13.11 9.46
C VAL A 26 -19.81 14.23 9.31
N GLU A 27 -18.56 13.96 9.70
CA GLU A 27 -17.44 14.88 9.52
C GLU A 27 -16.50 14.35 8.44
N VAL A 28 -16.02 15.26 7.60
CA VAL A 28 -14.95 14.98 6.64
C VAL A 28 -13.67 15.59 7.19
N PRO A 29 -12.76 14.79 7.76
CA PRO A 29 -11.59 15.33 8.42
C PRO A 29 -10.56 15.84 7.43
N ALA A 30 -9.92 16.96 7.78
CA ALA A 30 -8.78 17.48 7.04
C ALA A 30 -7.54 16.58 7.24
N VAL A 31 -6.64 16.57 6.26
CA VAL A 31 -5.31 15.99 6.41
C VAL A 31 -4.58 16.65 7.58
N GLY A 32 -3.94 15.85 8.42
CA GLY A 32 -3.29 16.29 9.66
C GLY A 32 -4.21 16.33 10.87
N THR A 33 -5.52 16.03 10.73
CA THR A 33 -6.39 15.82 11.89
C THR A 33 -5.89 14.64 12.71
N VAL A 34 -5.85 14.83 14.03
CA VAL A 34 -5.37 13.83 14.99
C VAL A 34 -6.45 13.54 16.02
N TRP A 35 -6.72 12.25 16.27
CA TRP A 35 -7.64 11.79 17.31
C TRP A 35 -6.94 10.88 18.33
N PRO A 36 -7.25 11.03 19.63
CA PRO A 36 -6.86 10.04 20.61
C PRO A 36 -7.69 8.76 20.46
N LEU A 37 -7.04 7.61 20.59
CA LEU A 37 -7.67 6.30 20.66
C LEU A 37 -7.11 5.56 21.89
N GLY A 38 -7.64 5.87 23.06
CA GLY A 38 -7.06 5.41 24.32
C GLY A 38 -5.64 5.98 24.51
N SER A 39 -4.64 5.10 24.56
CA SER A 39 -3.21 5.49 24.60
C SER A 39 -2.55 5.56 23.21
N ALA A 40 -3.30 5.24 22.16
CA ALA A 40 -2.86 5.38 20.77
C ALA A 40 -3.31 6.72 20.19
N THR A 41 -2.74 7.07 19.04
CA THR A 41 -3.08 8.25 18.25
C THR A 41 -3.45 7.83 16.84
N VAL A 42 -4.54 8.36 16.30
CA VAL A 42 -4.94 8.18 14.90
C VAL A 42 -4.71 9.50 14.18
N THR A 43 -4.00 9.48 13.06
CA THR A 43 -3.72 10.65 12.23
C THR A 43 -4.30 10.46 10.83
N MET A 44 -5.07 11.45 10.36
CA MET A 44 -5.58 11.53 8.99
C MET A 44 -4.46 11.95 8.03
N LEU A 45 -4.10 11.09 7.08
CA LEU A 45 -3.01 11.34 6.13
C LEU A 45 -3.48 11.68 4.71
N GLY A 46 -4.60 11.11 4.26
CA GLY A 46 -5.09 11.30 2.90
C GLY A 46 -6.60 11.07 2.80
N PRO A 47 -7.25 11.51 1.71
CA PRO A 47 -6.62 11.95 0.46
C PRO A 47 -5.99 13.35 0.52
N VAL A 48 -4.87 13.54 -0.19
CA VAL A 48 -4.12 14.83 -0.23
C VAL A 48 -4.43 15.69 -1.46
N ALA A 49 -5.21 15.16 -2.40
CA ALA A 49 -5.68 15.85 -3.59
C ALA A 49 -7.13 15.44 -3.89
N GLN A 50 -7.71 16.01 -4.95
CA GLN A 50 -9.02 15.61 -5.46
C GLN A 50 -8.83 14.60 -6.59
N TYR A 51 -9.64 13.55 -6.61
CA TYR A 51 -9.54 12.46 -7.57
C TYR A 51 -10.90 12.13 -8.16
N ASP A 52 -10.93 11.84 -9.47
CA ASP A 52 -12.13 11.31 -10.14
C ASP A 52 -12.36 9.83 -9.78
N ASN A 53 -11.26 9.09 -9.59
CA ASN A 53 -11.30 7.70 -9.15
C ASN A 53 -11.73 7.63 -7.69
N THR A 54 -12.86 6.96 -7.42
CA THR A 54 -13.40 6.82 -6.06
C THR A 54 -12.45 6.08 -5.13
N ASN A 55 -11.64 5.16 -5.65
CA ASN A 55 -10.65 4.41 -4.86
C ASN A 55 -9.58 5.35 -4.28
N ASP A 56 -9.12 6.30 -5.09
CA ASP A 56 -8.13 7.32 -4.70
C ASP A 56 -8.68 8.36 -3.72
N THR A 57 -10.00 8.40 -3.51
CA THR A 57 -10.63 9.18 -2.43
C THR A 57 -10.62 8.47 -1.07
N SER A 58 -9.97 7.30 -0.97
CA SER A 58 -9.86 6.53 0.28
C SER A 58 -9.26 7.36 1.40
N ILE A 59 -9.86 7.26 2.58
CA ILE A 59 -9.29 7.78 3.82
C ILE A 59 -8.05 6.96 4.18
N VAL A 60 -6.92 7.63 4.32
CA VAL A 60 -5.67 7.01 4.76
C VAL A 60 -5.41 7.41 6.20
N LEU A 61 -5.28 6.42 7.09
CA LEU A 61 -5.08 6.63 8.52
C LEU A 61 -3.77 6.00 8.98
N ARG A 62 -3.01 6.75 9.76
CA ARG A 62 -1.90 6.22 10.55
C ARG A 62 -2.35 6.03 11.98
N VAL A 63 -2.07 4.88 12.58
CA VAL A 63 -2.28 4.64 14.00
C VAL A 63 -0.93 4.41 14.66
N ASP A 64 -0.57 5.24 15.63
CA ASP A 64 0.64 5.09 16.44
C ASP A 64 0.26 4.69 17.87
N TYR A 65 0.82 3.59 18.37
CA TYR A 65 0.68 3.15 19.75
C TYR A 65 2.05 2.74 20.30
N GLY A 66 2.62 3.60 21.15
CA GLY A 66 3.99 3.45 21.64
C GLY A 66 5.00 3.35 20.49
N SER A 67 5.72 2.23 20.39
CA SER A 67 6.64 1.92 19.29
C SER A 67 6.04 1.09 18.16
N THR A 68 4.73 0.81 18.19
CA THR A 68 4.02 0.08 17.12
C THR A 68 3.18 1.03 16.28
N SER A 69 3.13 0.79 14.97
CA SER A 69 2.48 1.69 14.02
C SER A 69 1.77 0.92 12.89
N PHE A 70 0.61 1.41 12.51
CA PHE A 70 -0.26 0.82 11.49
C PHE A 70 -0.59 1.87 10.43
N LEU A 71 -0.59 1.49 9.16
CA LEU A 71 -1.07 2.32 8.06
C LEU A 71 -2.26 1.64 7.38
N LEU A 72 -3.41 2.29 7.45
CA LEU A 72 -4.67 1.84 6.85
C LEU A 72 -4.92 2.68 5.61
N THR A 73 -4.86 2.07 4.42
CA THR A 73 -4.89 2.81 3.15
C THR A 73 -6.23 2.73 2.44
N GLY A 74 -7.16 1.93 2.95
CA GLY A 74 -8.38 1.59 2.21
C GLY A 74 -8.01 1.04 0.84
N ASP A 75 -8.65 1.57 -0.20
CA ASP A 75 -8.47 1.11 -1.57
C ASP A 75 -7.69 2.11 -2.43
N MET A 76 -6.90 2.99 -1.80
CA MET A 76 -6.00 3.94 -2.48
C MET A 76 -5.13 3.25 -3.54
N GLU A 77 -5.05 3.83 -4.75
CA GLU A 77 -4.27 3.31 -5.88
C GLU A 77 -3.01 4.17 -6.14
N SER A 78 -2.22 3.74 -7.13
CA SER A 78 -0.86 4.24 -7.39
C SER A 78 -0.74 5.75 -7.60
N ASP A 79 -1.78 6.42 -8.11
CA ASP A 79 -1.77 7.88 -8.31
C ASP A 79 -1.88 8.61 -6.98
N ALA A 80 -2.85 8.25 -6.13
CA ALA A 80 -2.98 8.84 -4.80
C ALA A 80 -1.84 8.43 -3.86
N GLU A 81 -1.29 7.21 -4.01
CA GLU A 81 -0.08 6.78 -3.34
C GLU A 81 1.10 7.72 -3.61
N ARG A 82 1.36 8.03 -4.88
CA ARG A 82 2.46 8.92 -5.29
C ARG A 82 2.27 10.32 -4.72
N ASP A 83 1.05 10.86 -4.77
CA ASP A 83 0.75 12.18 -4.22
C ASP A 83 0.89 12.19 -2.69
N LEU A 84 0.50 11.12 -2.01
CA LEU A 84 0.69 10.96 -0.58
C LEU A 84 2.19 10.90 -0.21
N VAL A 85 3.02 10.17 -0.95
CA VAL A 85 4.48 10.18 -0.75
C VAL A 85 5.05 11.60 -0.96
N ASN A 86 4.64 12.28 -2.03
CA ASN A 86 5.10 13.63 -2.36
C ASN A 86 4.66 14.70 -1.35
N SER A 87 3.58 14.45 -0.60
CA SER A 87 3.12 15.36 0.45
C SER A 87 4.10 15.49 1.62
N GLY A 88 5.04 14.54 1.77
CA GLY A 88 5.97 14.48 2.90
C GLY A 88 5.37 13.92 4.19
N ALA A 89 4.18 13.30 4.12
CA ALA A 89 3.57 12.60 5.24
C ALA A 89 4.51 11.52 5.80
N ASN A 90 4.46 11.29 7.12
CA ASN A 90 5.18 10.18 7.74
C ASN A 90 4.45 8.86 7.47
N LEU A 91 4.92 8.10 6.47
CA LEU A 91 4.29 6.85 6.05
C LEU A 91 4.89 5.60 6.69
N LYS A 92 6.03 5.73 7.39
CA LYS A 92 6.73 4.57 7.96
C LYS A 92 5.85 3.83 8.97
N ALA A 93 5.48 2.59 8.72
CA ALA A 93 4.61 1.82 9.61
C ALA A 93 5.08 0.37 9.74
N ASP A 94 4.83 -0.29 10.87
CA ASP A 94 5.20 -1.70 11.08
C ASP A 94 4.24 -2.63 10.34
N VAL A 95 2.94 -2.28 10.37
CA VAL A 95 1.87 -3.04 9.73
C VAL A 95 1.16 -2.18 8.68
N LEU A 96 1.15 -2.67 7.44
CA LEU A 96 0.42 -2.07 6.33
C LEU A 96 -0.86 -2.86 6.05
N GLN A 97 -2.01 -2.21 6.03
CA GLN A 97 -3.16 -2.70 5.28
C GLN A 97 -2.86 -2.50 3.80
N VAL A 98 -2.66 -3.59 3.05
CA VAL A 98 -2.34 -3.53 1.62
C VAL A 98 -3.52 -2.89 0.88
N GLY A 99 -3.20 -1.95 -0.01
CA GLY A 99 -4.20 -1.19 -0.75
C GLY A 99 -5.08 -2.09 -1.61
N HIS A 100 -6.35 -1.72 -1.71
CA HIS A 100 -7.29 -2.24 -2.69
C HIS A 100 -7.32 -3.78 -2.77
N HIS A 101 -7.27 -4.42 -1.61
CA HIS A 101 -7.27 -5.88 -1.46
C HIS A 101 -6.10 -6.59 -2.19
N GLY A 102 -5.02 -5.88 -2.50
CA GLY A 102 -3.90 -6.38 -3.30
C GLY A 102 -4.13 -6.30 -4.81
N SER A 103 -4.86 -5.29 -5.28
CA SER A 103 -4.98 -4.99 -6.71
C SER A 103 -3.63 -4.58 -7.32
N SER A 104 -3.36 -4.97 -8.57
CA SER A 104 -2.18 -4.55 -9.33
C SER A 104 -2.13 -3.04 -9.60
N THR A 105 -3.23 -2.32 -9.35
CA THR A 105 -3.30 -0.85 -9.41
C THR A 105 -2.77 -0.16 -8.13
N SER A 106 -2.48 -0.90 -7.08
CA SER A 106 -2.11 -0.41 -5.75
C SER A 106 -0.83 -1.08 -5.22
N THR A 107 -0.31 -0.55 -4.12
CA THR A 107 0.92 -0.96 -3.45
C THR A 107 2.12 -0.87 -4.40
N SER A 108 2.33 0.32 -4.96
CA SER A 108 3.47 0.60 -5.83
C SER A 108 4.80 0.57 -5.07
N TYR A 109 5.91 0.34 -5.78
CA TYR A 109 7.25 0.38 -5.19
C TYR A 109 7.57 1.72 -4.51
N ILE A 110 7.16 2.84 -5.09
CA ILE A 110 7.41 4.17 -4.50
C ILE A 110 6.70 4.32 -3.15
N PHE A 111 5.47 3.82 -3.05
CA PHE A 111 4.71 3.83 -1.81
C PHE A 111 5.29 2.87 -0.79
N LEU A 112 5.54 1.61 -1.18
CA LEU A 112 6.03 0.60 -0.26
C LEU A 112 7.42 0.95 0.30
N ASN A 113 8.29 1.58 -0.50
CA ASN A 113 9.59 2.11 -0.04
C ASN A 113 9.48 3.28 0.93
N ALA A 114 8.36 4.02 0.94
CA ALA A 114 8.11 5.06 1.93
C ALA A 114 7.51 4.49 3.23
N VAL A 115 6.74 3.40 3.14
CA VAL A 115 6.10 2.74 4.28
C VAL A 115 7.06 1.81 5.03
N LEU A 116 7.90 1.06 4.32
CA LEU A 116 8.85 0.06 4.87
C LEU A 116 8.21 -0.87 5.93
N PRO A 117 7.08 -1.55 5.63
CA PRO A 117 6.42 -2.39 6.60
C PRO A 117 7.12 -3.72 6.82
N GLU A 118 7.04 -4.24 8.03
CA GLU A 118 7.41 -5.63 8.32
C GLU A 118 6.29 -6.58 7.88
N MET A 119 5.03 -6.13 7.97
CA MET A 119 3.84 -6.94 7.74
C MET A 119 2.85 -6.27 6.78
N GLY A 120 2.33 -7.04 5.83
CA GLY A 120 1.28 -6.63 4.90
C GLY A 120 0.02 -7.46 5.06
N ILE A 121 -1.11 -6.82 5.36
CA ILE A 121 -2.42 -7.47 5.49
C ILE A 121 -3.26 -7.22 4.26
N ILE A 122 -3.59 -8.28 3.52
CA ILE A 122 -4.44 -8.25 2.34
C ILE A 122 -5.85 -8.72 2.75
N SER A 123 -6.79 -7.77 2.77
CA SER A 123 -8.20 -8.07 3.05
C SER A 123 -8.93 -8.45 1.76
N CYS A 124 -8.86 -9.71 1.33
CA CYS A 124 -9.54 -10.23 0.15
C CYS A 124 -10.46 -11.42 0.48
N GLY A 125 -11.43 -11.69 -0.38
CA GLY A 125 -12.41 -12.77 -0.19
C GLY A 125 -11.98 -14.09 -0.84
N VAL A 126 -12.40 -15.21 -0.24
CA VAL A 126 -12.28 -16.54 -0.85
C VAL A 126 -13.01 -16.55 -2.19
N ASN A 127 -12.34 -17.03 -3.25
CA ASN A 127 -12.90 -17.09 -4.61
C ASN A 127 -13.46 -15.73 -5.08
N ASN A 128 -12.84 -14.61 -4.68
CA ASN A 128 -13.27 -13.29 -5.14
C ASN A 128 -13.13 -13.20 -6.67
N LYS A 129 -14.11 -12.58 -7.33
CA LYS A 129 -14.20 -12.55 -8.79
C LYS A 129 -13.25 -11.55 -9.46
N TYR A 130 -12.58 -10.72 -8.66
CA TYR A 130 -11.65 -9.71 -9.12
C TYR A 130 -10.24 -10.27 -9.34
N GLY A 131 -9.97 -11.49 -8.85
CA GLY A 131 -8.64 -12.09 -8.93
C GLY A 131 -7.65 -11.55 -7.90
N HIS A 132 -8.14 -10.89 -6.84
CA HIS A 132 -7.30 -10.31 -5.80
C HIS A 132 -6.79 -11.37 -4.81
N PRO A 133 -5.58 -11.21 -4.25
CA PRO A 133 -4.55 -10.27 -4.68
C PRO A 133 -3.95 -10.72 -6.02
N HIS A 134 -3.53 -9.74 -6.82
CA HIS A 134 -2.81 -9.97 -8.06
C HIS A 134 -1.34 -10.32 -7.76
N GLU A 135 -0.75 -11.10 -8.67
CA GLU A 135 0.65 -11.54 -8.54
C GLU A 135 1.63 -10.36 -8.61
N GLU A 136 1.32 -9.29 -9.36
CA GLU A 136 2.14 -8.08 -9.38
C GLU A 136 2.32 -7.49 -7.98
N THR A 137 1.24 -7.40 -7.20
CA THR A 137 1.30 -6.88 -5.83
C THR A 137 2.02 -7.85 -4.89
N LEU A 138 1.77 -9.17 -5.01
CA LEU A 138 2.47 -10.18 -4.23
C LEU A 138 3.98 -10.18 -4.50
N SER A 139 4.38 -10.00 -5.76
CA SER A 139 5.79 -9.87 -6.15
C SER A 139 6.44 -8.64 -5.54
N ILE A 140 5.78 -7.48 -5.59
CA ILE A 140 6.30 -6.24 -4.96
C ILE A 140 6.51 -6.45 -3.45
N LEU A 141 5.53 -7.04 -2.76
CA LEU A 141 5.60 -7.33 -1.32
C LEU A 141 6.73 -8.33 -1.00
N ARG A 142 6.90 -9.35 -1.85
CA ARG A 142 7.99 -10.33 -1.73
C ARG A 142 9.36 -9.69 -1.92
N ASP A 143 9.53 -8.87 -2.94
CA ASP A 143 10.79 -8.19 -3.25
C ASP A 143 11.19 -7.21 -2.13
N ALA A 144 10.20 -6.62 -1.46
CA ALA A 144 10.40 -5.79 -0.27
C ALA A 144 10.59 -6.59 1.04
N GLY A 145 10.53 -7.92 1.00
CA GLY A 145 10.69 -8.78 2.20
C GLY A 145 9.55 -8.66 3.20
N VAL A 146 8.35 -8.27 2.76
CA VAL A 146 7.18 -8.07 3.63
C VAL A 146 6.52 -9.42 3.96
N ASN A 147 6.22 -9.65 5.24
CA ASN A 147 5.46 -10.81 5.66
C ASN A 147 3.98 -10.63 5.31
N VAL A 148 3.48 -11.42 4.36
CA VAL A 148 2.12 -11.29 3.82
C VAL A 148 1.12 -12.15 4.60
N TYR A 149 0.00 -11.54 4.98
CA TYR A 149 -1.15 -12.23 5.59
C TYR A 149 -2.41 -11.92 4.78
N ARG A 150 -3.24 -12.93 4.52
CA ARG A 150 -4.43 -12.78 3.67
C ARG A 150 -5.68 -13.35 4.32
N THR A 151 -6.78 -12.60 4.31
CA THR A 151 -8.03 -13.03 4.95
C THR A 151 -8.74 -14.16 4.22
N ASP A 152 -8.50 -14.36 2.93
CA ASP A 152 -9.08 -15.47 2.17
C ASP A 152 -8.50 -16.84 2.60
N LEU A 153 -7.22 -16.87 2.99
CA LEU A 153 -6.55 -18.07 3.45
C LEU A 153 -6.60 -18.24 4.98
N LEU A 154 -6.39 -17.14 5.71
CA LEU A 154 -6.24 -17.16 7.17
C LEU A 154 -7.54 -16.87 7.93
N GLY A 155 -8.63 -16.52 7.25
CA GLY A 155 -9.86 -16.07 7.88
C GLY A 155 -9.67 -14.74 8.62
N ALA A 156 -10.31 -14.57 9.78
CA ALA A 156 -10.09 -13.40 10.60
C ALA A 156 -8.63 -13.31 11.09
N ILE A 157 -7.99 -12.17 10.87
CA ILE A 157 -6.65 -11.84 11.36
C ILE A 157 -6.80 -10.78 12.45
N VAL A 158 -6.30 -11.07 13.66
CA VAL A 158 -6.35 -10.16 14.80
C VAL A 158 -4.92 -9.79 15.18
N ILE A 159 -4.62 -8.51 15.12
CA ILE A 159 -3.34 -7.95 15.57
C ILE A 159 -3.58 -7.26 16.92
N GLY A 160 -2.85 -7.69 17.94
CA GLY A 160 -2.87 -7.07 19.26
C GLY A 160 -1.52 -6.41 19.54
N SER A 161 -1.52 -5.16 19.98
CA SER A 161 -0.30 -4.45 20.40
C SER A 161 -0.41 -4.05 21.88
N ASP A 162 0.71 -4.11 22.60
CA ASP A 162 0.86 -3.57 23.95
C ASP A 162 1.56 -2.19 23.97
N GLY A 163 1.88 -1.65 22.80
CA GLY A 163 2.60 -0.39 22.62
C GLY A 163 4.11 -0.58 22.50
N GLN A 164 4.66 -1.77 22.71
CA GLN A 164 6.07 -2.08 22.50
C GLN A 164 6.26 -3.19 21.47
N ASN A 165 5.41 -4.21 21.52
CA ASN A 165 5.37 -5.34 20.61
C ASN A 165 3.95 -5.53 20.08
N TYR A 166 3.84 -6.24 18.96
CA TYR A 166 2.56 -6.71 18.45
C TYR A 166 2.55 -8.22 18.24
N THR A 167 1.36 -8.81 18.32
CA THR A 167 1.08 -10.24 18.17
C THR A 167 0.04 -10.44 17.10
N VAL A 168 0.11 -11.56 16.38
CA VAL A 168 -0.86 -11.92 15.34
C VAL A 168 -1.54 -13.23 15.70
N ARG A 169 -2.85 -13.26 15.56
CA ARG A 169 -3.68 -14.46 15.67
C ARG A 169 -4.53 -14.60 14.42
N THR A 170 -4.59 -15.80 13.88
CA THR A 170 -5.36 -16.12 12.67
C THR A 170 -6.42 -17.16 13.00
N GLU A 171 -7.55 -17.11 12.29
CA GLU A 171 -8.62 -18.11 12.42
C GLU A 171 -8.22 -19.45 11.80
N LYS A 172 -7.48 -19.40 10.69
CA LYS A 172 -6.98 -20.55 9.93
C LYS A 172 -5.47 -20.45 9.78
N THR A 173 -4.86 -21.49 9.24
CA THR A 173 -3.43 -21.57 8.96
C THR A 173 -3.19 -21.73 7.47
N ALA A 174 -2.16 -21.09 6.95
CA ALA A 174 -1.61 -21.29 5.62
C ALA A 174 -0.08 -21.21 5.73
N THR A 175 0.61 -21.86 4.81
CA THR A 175 2.07 -21.79 4.70
C THR A 175 2.51 -20.49 4.01
N ASP A 176 3.75 -20.07 4.22
CA ASP A 176 4.30 -18.88 3.55
C ASP A 176 4.21 -18.99 2.02
N ALA A 177 4.39 -20.19 1.49
CA ALA A 177 4.27 -20.48 0.05
C ALA A 177 2.83 -20.32 -0.47
N GLU A 178 1.81 -20.53 0.37
CA GLU A 178 0.41 -20.29 0.01
C GLU A 178 0.03 -18.81 0.15
N LEU A 179 0.61 -18.11 1.13
CA LEU A 179 0.34 -16.70 1.40
C LEU A 179 0.96 -15.78 0.34
N ASN A 180 2.17 -16.12 -0.11
CA ASN A 180 2.93 -15.36 -1.10
C ASN A 180 3.55 -16.30 -2.15
N PRO A 181 2.73 -16.97 -2.97
CA PRO A 181 3.21 -17.92 -3.97
C PRO A 181 4.07 -17.23 -5.01
N THR A 182 5.19 -17.83 -5.38
CA THR A 182 5.95 -17.41 -6.58
C THR A 182 5.31 -18.06 -7.79
N ASP A 183 4.69 -17.27 -8.68
CA ASP A 183 4.32 -17.76 -9.99
C ASP A 183 5.51 -17.62 -10.97
N PRO A 184 6.17 -18.73 -11.36
CA PRO A 184 7.31 -18.68 -12.28
C PRO A 184 6.89 -18.22 -13.69
N THR A 185 5.60 -18.23 -14.03
CA THR A 185 5.07 -17.76 -15.32
C THR A 185 4.64 -16.30 -15.30
N ALA A 186 4.31 -15.75 -14.13
CA ALA A 186 3.97 -14.34 -13.94
C ALA A 186 5.19 -13.42 -13.77
N SER A 187 6.40 -13.98 -13.84
CA SER A 187 7.68 -13.26 -13.81
C SER A 187 7.91 -12.28 -14.99
N SER A 188 6.85 -11.80 -15.67
CA SER A 188 6.99 -11.00 -16.90
C SER A 188 6.02 -9.84 -17.12
N THR A 189 5.18 -9.43 -16.16
CA THR A 189 4.34 -8.22 -16.30
C THR A 189 4.50 -7.18 -15.20
N ALA A 190 5.48 -7.35 -14.29
CA ALA A 190 5.87 -6.28 -13.38
C ALA A 190 6.14 -5.00 -14.19
N GLN A 191 5.41 -3.93 -13.90
CA GLN A 191 5.77 -2.59 -14.33
C GLN A 191 7.15 -2.24 -13.75
N GLN A 192 8.18 -2.58 -14.52
CA GLN A 192 9.46 -1.90 -14.71
C GLN A 192 9.89 -1.06 -13.48
N GLY A 193 10.34 -1.73 -12.42
CA GLY A 193 10.71 -1.09 -11.15
C GLY A 193 11.92 -0.16 -11.27
N TYR A 194 12.83 -0.43 -12.21
CA TYR A 194 14.03 0.37 -12.39
C TYR A 194 14.41 0.60 -13.86
N ILE A 195 14.89 1.80 -14.16
CA ILE A 195 15.38 2.24 -15.47
C ILE A 195 16.90 2.37 -15.40
N GLY A 196 17.61 1.44 -16.03
CA GLY A 196 19.05 1.45 -16.25
C GLY A 196 19.48 2.37 -17.40
N ASN A 197 20.61 3.04 -17.23
CA ASN A 197 21.32 3.75 -18.28
C ASN A 197 22.47 2.88 -18.80
N VAL A 198 22.35 2.40 -20.04
CA VAL A 198 23.32 1.46 -20.64
C VAL A 198 24.75 2.01 -20.71
N ASN A 199 24.91 3.34 -20.73
CA ASN A 199 26.21 4.01 -20.83
C ASN A 199 26.87 4.18 -19.46
N SER A 200 26.13 4.69 -18.46
CA SER A 200 26.71 4.97 -17.14
C SER A 200 26.72 3.76 -16.21
N LYS A 201 26.00 2.68 -16.57
CA LYS A 201 25.75 1.53 -15.70
C LYS A 201 25.15 1.94 -14.36
N LYS A 202 24.29 2.96 -14.38
CA LYS A 202 23.46 3.34 -13.24
C LYS A 202 22.01 2.99 -13.49
N PHE A 203 21.29 2.56 -12.47
CA PHE A 203 19.84 2.37 -12.55
C PHE A 203 19.10 3.33 -11.62
N HIS A 204 17.90 3.68 -12.04
CA HIS A 204 17.12 4.80 -11.55
C HIS A 204 15.70 4.32 -11.25
N LEU A 205 15.02 4.95 -10.29
CA LEU A 205 13.57 4.83 -10.20
C LEU A 205 12.92 5.54 -11.41
N PRO A 206 11.73 5.13 -11.88
CA PRO A 206 11.02 5.81 -12.96
C PRO A 206 10.74 7.30 -12.71
N SER A 207 10.73 7.74 -11.44
CA SER A 207 10.55 9.14 -11.03
C SER A 207 11.84 9.97 -11.00
N CYS A 208 12.99 9.39 -11.35
CA CYS A 208 14.29 10.05 -11.17
C CYS A 208 14.43 11.27 -12.10
N ALA A 209 14.69 12.47 -11.54
CA ALA A 209 14.79 13.71 -12.34
C ALA A 209 15.88 13.68 -13.45
N ASN A 210 16.82 12.74 -13.35
CA ASN A 210 17.92 12.55 -14.29
C ASN A 210 17.81 11.20 -15.02
N LEU A 211 16.62 10.87 -15.54
CA LEU A 211 16.47 9.68 -16.36
C LEU A 211 17.34 9.76 -17.63
N PRO A 212 17.95 8.65 -18.07
CA PRO A 212 18.58 8.59 -19.38
C PRO A 212 17.56 8.80 -20.49
N ALA A 213 18.03 9.30 -21.64
CA ALA A 213 17.22 9.31 -22.87
C ALA A 213 16.76 7.88 -23.21
N GLU A 214 15.53 7.72 -23.72
CA GLU A 214 14.89 6.42 -23.98
C GLU A 214 15.77 5.43 -24.75
N LYS A 215 16.48 5.89 -25.78
CA LYS A 215 17.41 5.05 -26.56
C LYS A 215 18.56 4.43 -25.75
N ASN A 216 18.84 4.97 -24.56
CA ASN A 216 19.88 4.53 -23.65
C ASN A 216 19.30 3.80 -22.42
N GLN A 217 17.99 3.53 -22.41
CA GLN A 217 17.32 2.85 -21.32
C GLN A 217 17.42 1.32 -21.48
N ILE A 218 17.65 0.65 -20.36
CA ILE A 218 17.40 -0.78 -20.17
C ILE A 218 16.51 -0.89 -18.92
N LEU A 219 15.57 -1.82 -18.92
CA LEU A 219 14.59 -1.92 -17.84
C LEU A 219 14.92 -3.13 -16.99
N PHE A 220 14.81 -2.97 -15.68
CA PHE A 220 14.96 -4.04 -14.70
C PHE A 220 13.66 -4.18 -13.90
N SER A 221 13.27 -5.42 -13.65
CA SER A 221 12.13 -5.78 -12.83
C SER A 221 12.43 -5.67 -11.33
N SER A 222 13.70 -5.82 -10.91
CA SER A 222 14.12 -5.70 -9.50
C SER A 222 15.47 -4.99 -9.29
N TYR A 223 15.75 -4.64 -8.04
CA TYR A 223 17.04 -4.07 -7.62
C TYR A 223 18.17 -5.10 -7.81
N GLU A 224 17.95 -6.34 -7.39
CA GLU A 224 18.91 -7.43 -7.52
C GLU A 224 19.23 -7.72 -8.98
N GLU A 225 18.24 -7.68 -9.88
CA GLU A 225 18.46 -7.87 -11.31
C GLU A 225 19.40 -6.79 -11.87
N ALA A 226 19.16 -5.53 -11.51
CA ALA A 226 20.01 -4.42 -11.94
C ALA A 226 21.45 -4.58 -11.43
N ILE A 227 21.62 -4.98 -10.16
CA ILE A 227 22.94 -5.24 -9.56
C ILE A 227 23.63 -6.43 -10.23
N ALA A 228 22.93 -7.54 -10.44
CA ALA A 228 23.44 -8.74 -11.10
C ALA A 228 23.84 -8.45 -12.56
N ALA A 229 23.13 -7.54 -13.23
CA ALA A 229 23.46 -7.03 -14.55
C ALA A 229 24.64 -6.03 -14.56
N GLY A 230 25.25 -5.76 -13.40
CA GLY A 230 26.42 -4.89 -13.25
C GLY A 230 26.10 -3.39 -13.18
N TYR A 231 24.88 -3.03 -12.83
CA TYR A 231 24.47 -1.63 -12.64
C TYR A 231 24.55 -1.25 -11.17
N SER A 232 24.81 0.02 -10.91
CA SER A 232 24.84 0.61 -9.57
C SER A 232 23.66 1.55 -9.35
N PRO A 233 23.12 1.66 -8.14
CA PRO A 233 21.98 2.53 -7.89
C PRO A 233 22.36 4.00 -8.11
N CYS A 234 21.45 4.78 -8.67
CA CYS A 234 21.55 6.22 -8.66
C CYS A 234 21.46 6.71 -7.21
N SER A 235 22.55 7.28 -6.69
CA SER A 235 22.66 7.76 -5.31
C SER A 235 21.70 8.91 -4.95
N SER A 236 21.04 9.52 -5.93
CA SER A 236 19.96 10.48 -5.71
C SER A 236 18.57 9.84 -5.63
N CYS A 237 18.42 8.63 -6.16
CA CYS A 237 17.12 7.97 -6.32
C CYS A 237 16.96 6.79 -5.33
N ILE A 238 18.07 6.19 -4.87
CA ILE A 238 18.07 5.11 -3.88
C ILE A 238 19.23 5.38 -2.91
N LYS A 239 18.93 5.53 -1.62
CA LYS A 239 19.90 5.80 -0.54
C LYS A 239 20.03 4.59 0.37
#